data_AF-A0A9X5XK30-F1
#
_entry.id   AF-A0A9X5XK30-F1
#
_cell.length_a   1.000
_cell.length_b   1.000
_cell.length_c   1.000
_cell.angle_alpha   90.00
_cell.angle_beta   90.00
_cell.angle_gamma   90.00
#
_symmetry.space_group_name_H-M   'P 1'
#
loop_
_entity.id
_entity.type
_entity.pdbx_description
1 polymer ?
#
loop_
_entity_poly.entity_id
_entity_poly.type
_entity_poly.pdbx_seq_one_letter_code
_entity_poly.pdbx_strand_id
1 'polypeptide(L)'
;WVRGCTGEVRVVDSRHPVLVWEPDVPVPLYAFPREEVREDLLRPARNPPTGTHSGSRVFYDLEVDGALLENAAWTFPADDLAGHIAFEWFSRSGRGLDHWYEEDEEIFIHPRDPHKRVDALPSSRHVRVEIDGTVVADTRRPVLLFETGLPTRYYIPREDVRLDLLVPSDLSTGCPYKGTAAYWSWRGGGDAPANLVWSYPEPLPAVGAVKD
;
A
#
# COMPACT_ATOMS: atom_id res chain seq x y z
N TRP A 1 -7.77 -10.93 -13.26
CA TRP A 1 -6.45 -11.02 -13.93
C TRP A 1 -5.53 -10.06 -13.24
N VAL A 2 -4.23 -10.31 -13.23
CA VAL A 2 -3.25 -9.41 -12.63
C VAL A 2 -2.18 -9.05 -13.64
N ARG A 3 -1.89 -7.76 -13.77
CA ARG A 3 -0.88 -7.23 -14.69
C ARG A 3 0.15 -6.42 -13.91
N GLY A 4 1.41 -6.57 -14.28
CA GLY A 4 2.52 -5.76 -13.79
C GLY A 4 3.29 -5.17 -14.96
N CYS A 5 3.55 -3.86 -14.90
CA CYS A 5 4.17 -3.11 -15.98
C CYS A 5 5.36 -2.27 -15.48
N THR A 6 6.24 -1.92 -16.42
CA THR A 6 7.22 -0.85 -16.27
C THR A 6 6.97 0.14 -17.40
N GLY A 7 6.48 1.35 -17.07
CA GLY A 7 5.88 2.23 -18.06
C GLY A 7 4.77 1.52 -18.84
N GLU A 8 4.86 1.58 -20.18
CA GLU A 8 3.88 0.94 -21.08
C GLU A 8 4.16 -0.56 -21.32
N VAL A 9 5.30 -1.08 -20.86
CA VAL A 9 5.71 -2.47 -21.13
C VAL A 9 5.10 -3.38 -20.08
N ARG A 10 4.22 -4.27 -20.54
CA ARG A 10 3.65 -5.35 -19.70
C ARG A 10 4.67 -6.46 -19.51
N VAL A 11 5.18 -6.59 -18.28
CA VAL A 11 6.18 -7.59 -17.88
C VAL A 11 5.51 -8.91 -17.50
N VAL A 12 4.32 -8.84 -16.90
CA VAL A 12 3.52 -10.01 -16.54
C VAL A 12 2.04 -9.72 -16.80
N ASP A 13 1.33 -10.73 -17.32
CA ASP A 13 -0.12 -10.70 -17.54
C ASP A 13 -0.70 -12.07 -17.20
N SER A 14 -1.26 -12.18 -16.00
CA SER A 14 -1.55 -13.48 -15.42
C SER A 14 -3.04 -13.64 -15.10
N ARG A 15 -3.56 -14.82 -15.44
CA ARG A 15 -4.88 -15.28 -14.98
C ARG A 15 -4.77 -16.23 -13.80
N HIS A 16 -3.57 -16.67 -13.47
CA HIS A 16 -3.30 -17.64 -12.43
C HIS A 16 -2.28 -17.13 -11.39
N PRO A 17 -2.35 -15.86 -10.95
CA PRO A 17 -1.47 -15.41 -9.89
C PRO A 17 -1.82 -16.09 -8.58
N VAL A 18 -0.82 -16.30 -7.73
CA VAL A 18 -0.99 -16.72 -6.35
C VAL A 18 -0.53 -15.63 -5.40
N LEU A 19 -1.22 -15.48 -4.27
CA LEU A 19 -0.78 -14.61 -3.19
C LEU A 19 0.16 -15.38 -2.28
N VAL A 20 1.32 -14.79 -2.00
CA VAL A 20 2.34 -15.35 -1.12
C VAL A 20 2.51 -14.43 0.09
N TRP A 21 2.47 -15.00 1.29
CA TRP A 21 2.83 -14.33 2.53
C TRP A 21 4.19 -14.82 3.00
N GLU A 22 5.16 -13.91 3.02
CA GLU A 22 6.48 -14.22 3.55
C GLU A 22 6.51 -14.03 5.08
N PRO A 23 7.23 -14.86 5.85
CA PRO A 23 7.12 -14.91 7.32
C PRO A 23 7.22 -13.58 8.07
N ASP A 24 8.01 -12.63 7.56
CA ASP A 24 8.27 -11.33 8.20
C ASP A 24 7.59 -10.15 7.48
N VAL A 25 6.72 -10.43 6.50
CA VAL A 25 6.02 -9.41 5.72
C VAL A 25 4.52 -9.47 6.06
N PRO A 26 3.93 -8.42 6.65
CA PRO A 26 2.54 -8.45 7.13
C PRO A 26 1.49 -8.38 6.02
N VAL A 27 1.92 -8.37 4.76
CA VAL A 27 1.11 -8.14 3.57
C VAL A 27 1.54 -9.12 2.48
N PRO A 28 0.62 -9.54 1.60
CA PRO A 28 0.99 -10.47 0.55
C PRO A 28 1.82 -9.79 -0.55
N LEU A 29 2.29 -10.63 -1.46
CA LEU A 29 2.78 -10.28 -2.79
C LEU A 29 2.21 -11.25 -3.82
N TYR A 30 2.30 -10.90 -5.09
CA TYR A 30 1.96 -11.81 -6.17
C TYR A 30 3.16 -12.64 -6.61
N ALA A 31 2.91 -13.93 -6.84
CA ALA A 31 3.78 -14.81 -7.60
C ALA A 31 3.02 -15.33 -8.82
N PHE A 32 3.71 -15.46 -9.94
CA PHE A 32 3.12 -15.71 -11.25
C PHE A 32 3.72 -16.94 -11.89
N PRO A 33 2.94 -17.78 -12.59
CA PRO A 33 3.48 -18.86 -13.41
C PRO A 33 4.48 -18.29 -14.42
N ARG A 34 5.63 -18.96 -14.55
CA ARG A 34 6.73 -18.52 -15.42
C ARG A 34 6.30 -18.28 -16.86
N GLU A 35 5.41 -19.13 -17.39
CA GLU A 35 4.89 -19.03 -18.75
C GLU A 35 4.03 -17.77 -19.00
N GLU A 36 3.57 -17.10 -17.95
CA GLU A 36 2.79 -15.85 -18.02
C GLU A 36 3.66 -14.59 -17.80
N VAL A 37 4.98 -14.79 -17.64
CA VAL A 37 5.98 -13.74 -17.44
C VAL A 37 6.82 -13.57 -18.71
N ARG A 38 7.13 -12.31 -19.07
CA ARG A 38 8.08 -11.97 -20.14
C ARG A 38 9.52 -12.23 -19.71
N GLU A 39 9.90 -13.50 -19.61
CA GLU A 39 11.25 -13.92 -19.21
C GLU A 39 12.36 -13.43 -20.16
N ASP A 40 12.03 -13.08 -21.40
CA ASP A 40 12.97 -12.46 -22.35
C ASP A 40 13.50 -11.09 -21.87
N LEU A 41 12.79 -10.44 -20.94
CA LEU A 41 13.20 -9.20 -20.28
C LEU A 41 14.03 -9.43 -19.01
N LEU A 42 14.15 -10.69 -18.55
CA LEU A 42 14.86 -11.03 -17.32
C LEU A 42 16.31 -11.47 -17.61
N ARG A 43 17.23 -11.05 -16.73
CA ARG A 43 18.63 -11.50 -16.71
C ARG A 43 18.97 -11.99 -15.32
N PRO A 44 19.83 -13.01 -15.14
CA PRO A 44 20.34 -13.36 -13.82
C PRO A 44 20.91 -12.12 -13.13
N ALA A 45 20.47 -11.87 -11.90
CA ALA A 45 20.86 -10.67 -11.18
C ALA A 45 22.37 -10.60 -10.97
N ARG A 46 22.97 -9.44 -11.22
CA ARG A 46 24.41 -9.25 -11.03
C ARG A 46 24.82 -9.26 -9.55
N ASN A 47 23.96 -8.70 -8.70
CA ASN A 47 24.21 -8.50 -7.27
C ASN A 47 23.01 -9.00 -6.45
N PRO A 48 22.77 -10.32 -6.40
CA PRO A 48 21.60 -10.88 -5.72
C PRO A 48 21.65 -10.59 -4.21
N PRO A 49 20.54 -10.18 -3.59
CA PRO A 49 20.47 -10.01 -2.14
C PRO A 49 20.57 -11.38 -1.44
N THR A 50 21.01 -11.35 -0.19
CA THR A 50 21.15 -12.56 0.66
C THR A 50 20.19 -12.49 1.83
N GLY A 51 19.53 -13.62 2.14
CA GLY A 51 18.69 -13.75 3.33
C GLY A 51 17.32 -13.04 3.24
N THR A 52 16.90 -12.66 2.03
CA THR A 52 15.60 -12.05 1.76
C THR A 52 14.66 -13.05 1.08
N HIS A 53 13.39 -12.65 0.91
CA HIS A 53 12.35 -13.37 0.16
C HIS A 53 12.27 -14.88 0.45
N SER A 54 12.05 -15.19 1.73
CA SER A 54 11.88 -16.58 2.20
C SER A 54 13.05 -17.50 1.81
N GLY A 55 14.27 -16.94 1.74
CA GLY A 55 15.48 -17.68 1.41
C GLY A 55 15.69 -17.93 -0.09
N SER A 56 15.09 -17.10 -0.95
CA SER A 56 15.36 -17.14 -2.39
C SER A 56 16.86 -17.07 -2.68
N ARG A 57 17.28 -17.81 -3.71
CA ARG A 57 18.65 -17.86 -4.21
C ARG A 57 18.76 -17.46 -5.68
N VAL A 58 17.63 -17.22 -6.34
CA VAL A 58 17.56 -16.91 -7.77
C VAL A 58 16.83 -15.60 -7.91
N PHE A 59 17.57 -14.60 -8.35
CA PHE A 59 17.11 -13.24 -8.58
C PHE A 59 17.35 -12.86 -10.02
N TYR A 60 16.53 -11.96 -10.53
CA TYR A 60 16.67 -11.41 -11.87
C TYR A 60 16.72 -9.89 -11.83
N ASP A 61 17.60 -9.34 -12.65
CA ASP A 61 17.50 -7.95 -13.09
C ASP A 61 16.48 -7.90 -14.26
N LEU A 62 15.72 -6.83 -14.33
CA LEU A 62 14.74 -6.59 -15.39
C LEU A 62 15.28 -5.51 -16.35
N GLU A 63 15.42 -5.86 -17.62
CA GLU A 63 15.84 -4.96 -18.71
C GLU A 63 14.62 -4.57 -19.55
N VAL A 64 14.19 -3.32 -19.45
CA VAL A 64 13.02 -2.79 -20.16
C VAL A 64 13.38 -1.43 -20.76
N ASP A 65 13.16 -1.25 -22.06
CA ASP A 65 13.41 0.00 -22.79
C ASP A 65 14.79 0.64 -22.56
N GLY A 66 15.81 -0.21 -22.36
CA GLY A 66 17.19 0.22 -22.11
C GLY A 66 17.49 0.63 -20.65
N ALA A 67 16.49 0.61 -19.78
CA ALA A 67 16.67 0.73 -18.33
C ALA A 67 16.92 -0.65 -17.70
N LEU A 68 17.76 -0.67 -16.67
CA LEU A 68 18.04 -1.86 -15.86
C LEU A 68 17.47 -1.65 -14.45
N LEU A 69 16.54 -2.51 -14.05
CA LEU A 69 16.02 -2.59 -12.69
C LEU A 69 16.68 -3.78 -11.99
N GLU A 70 17.66 -3.49 -11.13
CA GLU A 70 18.40 -4.52 -10.40
C GLU A 70 17.51 -5.26 -9.40
N ASN A 71 17.66 -6.59 -9.32
CA ASN A 71 16.96 -7.46 -8.37
C ASN A 71 15.42 -7.29 -8.39
N ALA A 72 14.85 -7.02 -9.57
CA ALA A 72 13.44 -6.71 -9.73
C ALA A 72 12.51 -7.92 -9.59
N ALA A 73 13.05 -9.15 -9.68
CA ALA A 73 12.27 -10.38 -9.59
C ALA A 73 13.05 -11.50 -8.90
N TRP A 74 12.33 -12.49 -8.36
CA TRP A 74 12.92 -13.67 -7.72
C TRP A 74 12.02 -14.90 -7.84
N THR A 75 12.61 -16.09 -7.61
CA THR A 75 11.86 -17.35 -7.45
C THR A 75 11.83 -17.79 -6.00
N PHE A 76 11.02 -18.81 -5.69
CA PHE A 76 10.91 -19.36 -4.35
C PHE A 76 11.62 -20.71 -4.26
N PRO A 77 12.20 -21.07 -3.10
CA PRO A 77 12.75 -22.40 -2.86
C PRO A 77 11.68 -23.46 -2.54
N ALA A 78 10.45 -23.04 -2.24
CA ALA A 78 9.35 -23.93 -1.89
C ALA A 78 8.81 -24.68 -3.12
N ASP A 79 8.53 -25.98 -2.97
CA ASP A 79 8.13 -26.86 -4.07
C ASP A 79 6.82 -26.44 -4.74
N ASP A 80 5.86 -25.94 -3.96
CA ASP A 80 4.56 -25.43 -4.44
C ASP A 80 4.68 -24.14 -5.27
N LEU A 81 5.82 -23.45 -5.17
CA LEU A 81 6.13 -22.23 -5.91
C LEU A 81 7.30 -22.39 -6.89
N ALA A 82 7.80 -23.61 -7.14
CA ALA A 82 8.97 -23.86 -7.99
C ALA A 82 8.80 -23.34 -9.44
N GLY A 83 7.56 -23.26 -9.93
CA GLY A 83 7.19 -22.72 -11.24
C GLY A 83 6.78 -21.25 -11.25
N HIS A 84 7.04 -20.50 -10.17
CA HIS A 84 6.57 -19.12 -10.05
C HIS A 84 7.72 -18.09 -9.93
N ILE A 85 7.47 -16.90 -10.46
CA ILE A 85 8.30 -15.69 -10.30
C ILE A 85 7.47 -14.61 -9.60
N ALA A 86 8.07 -13.96 -8.61
CA ALA A 86 7.52 -12.75 -8.00
C ALA A 86 8.35 -11.52 -8.39
N PHE A 87 7.76 -10.34 -8.24
CA PHE A 87 8.38 -9.07 -8.59
C PHE A 87 8.31 -8.07 -7.44
N GLU A 88 9.30 -7.18 -7.41
CA GLU A 88 9.34 -6.05 -6.49
C GLU A 88 8.36 -4.95 -6.92
N TRP A 89 7.80 -4.27 -5.93
CA TRP A 89 6.89 -3.14 -6.11
C TRP A 89 7.67 -1.84 -6.00
N PHE A 90 7.57 -0.99 -7.03
CA PHE A 90 8.30 0.28 -7.07
C PHE A 90 8.10 1.14 -5.81
N SER A 91 6.87 1.25 -5.30
CA SER A 91 6.58 2.03 -4.10
C SER A 91 7.20 1.50 -2.81
N ARG A 92 7.65 0.23 -2.76
CA ARG A 92 8.26 -0.37 -1.57
C ARG A 92 9.76 -0.11 -1.49
N SER A 93 10.47 -0.26 -2.61
CA SER A 93 11.94 -0.18 -2.64
C SER A 93 12.49 0.98 -3.47
N GLY A 94 11.63 1.69 -4.20
CA GLY A 94 12.01 2.63 -5.26
C GLY A 94 12.49 1.93 -6.54
N ARG A 95 12.33 0.61 -6.64
CA ARG A 95 12.75 -0.25 -7.76
C ARG A 95 11.69 -1.32 -8.02
N GLY A 96 11.59 -1.82 -9.24
CA GLY A 96 10.60 -2.85 -9.62
C GLY A 96 9.52 -2.32 -10.55
N LEU A 97 8.40 -3.04 -10.63
CA LEU A 97 7.29 -2.67 -11.51
C LEU A 97 6.54 -1.46 -10.94
N ASP A 98 6.25 -0.47 -11.79
CA ASP A 98 5.71 0.85 -11.41
C ASP A 98 4.18 0.94 -11.55
N HIS A 99 3.57 0.11 -12.40
CA HIS A 99 2.12 0.01 -12.53
C HIS A 99 1.65 -1.43 -12.32
N TRP A 100 0.61 -1.59 -11.51
CA TRP A 100 0.01 -2.88 -11.18
C TRP A 100 -1.50 -2.80 -11.31
N TYR A 101 -2.12 -3.84 -11.88
CA TYR A 101 -3.56 -3.86 -12.09
C TYR A 101 -4.18 -5.17 -11.62
N GLU A 102 -5.30 -5.06 -10.92
CA GLU A 102 -6.25 -6.15 -10.67
C GLU A 102 -7.48 -5.91 -11.56
N GLU A 103 -7.72 -6.82 -12.51
CA GLU A 103 -8.57 -6.53 -13.66
C GLU A 103 -8.10 -5.22 -14.33
N ASP A 104 -8.99 -4.23 -14.50
CA ASP A 104 -8.68 -2.90 -15.04
C ASP A 104 -8.45 -1.83 -13.96
N GLU A 105 -8.52 -2.18 -12.68
CA GLU A 105 -8.28 -1.26 -11.56
C GLU A 105 -6.79 -1.24 -11.23
N GLU A 106 -6.19 -0.05 -11.25
CA GLU A 106 -4.82 0.12 -10.79
C GLU A 106 -4.73 -0.04 -9.27
N ILE A 107 -3.73 -0.79 -8.82
CA ILE A 107 -3.42 -1.01 -7.41
C ILE A 107 -1.97 -0.62 -7.14
N PHE A 108 -1.66 -0.29 -5.89
CA PHE A 108 -0.38 0.28 -5.51
C PHE A 108 0.00 -0.14 -4.09
N ILE A 109 1.26 0.05 -3.71
CA ILE A 109 1.88 -0.43 -2.46
C ILE A 109 2.04 -1.95 -2.38
N HIS A 110 0.94 -2.69 -2.48
CA HIS A 110 0.90 -4.14 -2.41
C HIS A 110 -0.48 -4.71 -2.81
N PRO A 111 -0.57 -6.02 -3.11
CA PRO A 111 -1.85 -6.69 -3.34
C PRO A 111 -2.76 -6.60 -2.13
N ARG A 112 -4.07 -6.50 -2.36
CA ARG A 112 -5.05 -6.54 -1.27
C ARG A 112 -5.12 -7.97 -0.72
N ASP A 113 -5.17 -8.08 0.60
CA ASP A 113 -5.42 -9.34 1.30
C ASP A 113 -6.92 -9.64 1.21
N PRO A 114 -7.34 -10.78 0.64
CA PRO A 114 -8.75 -11.15 0.46
C PRO A 114 -9.49 -11.34 1.79
N HIS A 115 -8.79 -11.48 2.90
CA HIS A 115 -9.35 -11.59 4.25
C HIS A 115 -9.36 -10.26 5.01
N LYS A 116 -8.75 -9.21 4.45
CA LYS A 116 -8.80 -7.87 5.03
C LYS A 116 -10.12 -7.20 4.68
N ARG A 117 -10.82 -6.74 5.71
CA ARG A 117 -12.04 -5.94 5.58
C ARG A 117 -11.78 -4.53 6.09
N VAL A 118 -12.29 -3.55 5.36
CA VAL A 118 -12.28 -2.14 5.74
C VAL A 118 -13.68 -1.58 5.55
N ASP A 119 -14.37 -1.28 6.64
CA ASP A 119 -15.71 -0.69 6.62
C ASP A 119 -15.65 0.75 7.12
N ALA A 120 -16.34 1.67 6.44
CA ALA A 120 -16.52 3.05 6.87
C ALA A 120 -18.01 3.32 7.10
N LEU A 121 -18.40 3.46 8.37
CA LEU A 121 -19.81 3.57 8.77
C LEU A 121 -20.09 4.94 9.42
N PRO A 122 -21.03 5.75 8.87
CA PRO A 122 -21.51 6.95 9.53
C PRO A 122 -22.12 6.64 10.91
N SER A 123 -21.97 7.58 11.84
CA SER A 123 -22.47 7.43 13.21
C SER A 123 -23.03 8.74 13.74
N SER A 124 -23.93 8.67 14.72
CA SER A 124 -24.44 9.82 15.48
C SER A 124 -23.77 9.97 16.85
N ARG A 125 -22.72 9.20 17.12
CA ARG A 125 -21.97 9.26 18.39
C ARG A 125 -21.30 10.62 18.53
N HIS A 126 -21.32 11.16 19.74
CA HIS A 126 -20.52 12.32 20.09
C HIS A 126 -19.05 11.90 20.25
N VAL A 127 -18.16 12.52 19.48
CA VAL A 127 -16.71 12.31 19.51
C VAL A 127 -16.04 13.66 19.71
N ARG A 128 -15.20 13.73 20.74
CA ARG A 128 -14.37 14.88 21.05
C ARG A 128 -12.91 14.43 21.09
N VAL A 129 -12.06 15.14 20.35
CA VAL A 129 -10.61 14.88 20.28
C VAL A 129 -9.90 16.05 20.92
N GLU A 130 -8.95 15.74 21.81
CA GLU A 130 -8.12 16.72 22.49
C GLU A 130 -6.64 16.41 22.26
N ILE A 131 -5.84 17.46 22.11
CA ILE A 131 -4.37 17.40 22.13
C ILE A 131 -3.93 18.32 23.26
N ASP A 132 -3.19 17.80 24.23
CA ASP A 132 -2.71 18.54 25.40
C ASP A 132 -3.82 19.38 26.10
N GLY A 133 -5.00 18.76 26.30
CA GLY A 133 -6.17 19.39 26.92
C GLY A 133 -6.89 20.43 26.03
N THR A 134 -6.41 20.65 24.82
CA THR A 134 -7.02 21.56 23.85
C THR A 134 -7.92 20.77 22.89
N VAL A 135 -9.21 21.11 22.85
CA VAL A 135 -10.17 20.48 21.92
C VAL A 135 -9.77 20.79 20.49
N VAL A 136 -9.47 19.78 19.68
CA VAL A 136 -9.13 19.97 18.26
C VAL A 136 -10.26 19.57 17.33
N ALA A 137 -11.17 18.72 17.80
CA ALA A 137 -12.38 18.36 17.07
C ALA A 137 -13.52 18.00 18.03
N ASP A 138 -14.75 18.34 17.66
CA ASP A 138 -15.97 18.00 18.39
C ASP A 138 -17.11 17.76 17.38
N THR A 139 -17.54 16.51 17.24
CA THR A 139 -18.52 16.11 16.22
C THR A 139 -19.59 15.17 16.76
N ARG A 140 -20.79 15.25 16.18
CA ARG A 140 -21.90 14.29 16.38
C ARG A 140 -22.22 13.49 15.14
N ARG A 141 -21.36 13.54 14.13
CA ARG A 141 -21.52 12.89 12.83
C ARG A 141 -20.21 12.28 12.32
N PRO A 142 -19.45 11.55 13.17
CA PRO A 142 -18.21 10.93 12.71
C PRO A 142 -18.49 9.76 11.77
N VAL A 143 -17.49 9.40 10.98
CA VAL A 143 -17.42 8.10 10.29
C VAL A 143 -16.45 7.21 11.05
N LEU A 144 -16.94 6.06 11.52
CA LEU A 144 -16.13 5.06 12.20
C LEU A 144 -15.59 4.09 11.16
N LEU A 145 -14.27 4.03 11.06
CA LEU A 145 -13.57 3.09 10.21
C LEU A 145 -13.11 1.88 11.00
N PHE A 146 -13.57 0.71 10.58
CA PHE A 146 -13.21 -0.59 11.13
C PHE A 146 -12.30 -1.29 10.14
N GLU A 147 -11.14 -1.74 10.60
CA GLU A 147 -10.17 -2.42 9.78
C GLU A 147 -9.71 -3.69 10.49
N THR A 148 -9.71 -4.83 9.79
CA THR A 148 -9.38 -6.13 10.38
C THR A 148 -8.07 -6.07 11.17
N GLY A 149 -8.15 -6.39 12.46
CA GLY A 149 -7.01 -6.44 13.37
C GLY A 149 -6.51 -5.09 13.91
N LEU A 150 -7.14 -3.97 13.56
CA LEU A 150 -6.74 -2.64 14.02
C LEU A 150 -7.80 -1.96 14.90
N PRO A 151 -7.41 -1.06 15.83
CA PRO A 151 -8.38 -0.26 16.58
C PRO A 151 -9.20 0.64 15.66
N THR A 152 -10.47 0.91 16.01
CA THR A 152 -11.34 1.82 15.26
C THR A 152 -10.68 3.19 15.06
N ARG A 153 -10.75 3.71 13.84
CA ARG A 153 -10.37 5.09 13.52
C ARG A 153 -11.61 5.94 13.36
N TYR A 154 -11.54 7.19 13.79
CA TYR A 154 -12.65 8.14 13.74
C TYR A 154 -12.30 9.21 12.72
N TYR A 155 -13.02 9.24 11.62
CA TYR A 155 -12.96 10.32 10.64
C TYR A 155 -14.00 11.36 11.04
N ILE A 156 -13.55 12.60 11.14
CA ILE A 156 -14.34 13.72 11.64
C ILE A 156 -14.48 14.70 10.48
N PRO A 157 -15.73 15.14 10.16
CA PRO A 157 -15.94 16.14 9.13
C PRO A 157 -15.05 17.35 9.34
N ARG A 158 -14.41 17.81 8.28
CA ARG A 158 -13.44 18.91 8.33
C ARG A 158 -13.98 20.15 9.04
N GLU A 159 -15.26 20.46 8.87
CA GLU A 159 -15.90 21.62 9.52
C GLU A 159 -16.06 21.50 11.04
N ASP A 160 -15.97 20.27 11.58
CA ASP A 160 -16.01 19.98 13.01
C ASP A 160 -14.58 19.92 13.62
N VAL A 161 -13.54 20.23 12.81
CA VAL A 161 -12.12 20.24 13.19
C VAL A 161 -11.56 21.67 13.19
N ARG A 162 -10.83 22.04 14.24
CA ARG A 162 -10.10 23.32 14.34
C ARG A 162 -8.79 23.29 13.55
N LEU A 163 -8.91 23.34 12.22
CA LEU A 163 -7.77 23.31 11.30
C LEU A 163 -6.79 24.48 11.48
N ASP A 164 -7.22 25.60 12.06
CA ASP A 164 -6.38 26.76 12.39
C ASP A 164 -5.28 26.42 13.42
N LEU A 165 -5.46 25.33 14.17
CA LEU A 165 -4.49 24.79 15.12
C LEU A 165 -3.55 23.74 14.53
N LEU A 166 -3.71 23.42 13.25
CA LEU A 166 -2.93 22.40 12.54
C LEU A 166 -2.07 23.04 11.44
N VAL A 167 -0.95 22.40 11.12
CA VAL A 167 -0.05 22.79 10.03
C VAL A 167 0.04 21.63 9.05
N PRO A 168 -0.22 21.84 7.74
CA PRO A 168 -0.06 20.78 6.74
C PRO A 168 1.39 20.30 6.69
N SER A 169 1.56 19.03 6.39
CA SER A 169 2.85 18.37 6.20
C SER A 169 3.03 17.98 4.74
N ASP A 170 4.28 17.92 4.29
CA ASP A 170 4.63 17.34 2.99
C ASP A 170 4.58 15.80 3.01
N LEU A 171 4.37 15.18 4.18
CA LEU A 171 4.21 13.74 4.30
C LEU A 171 2.94 13.27 3.59
N SER A 172 3.11 12.24 2.76
CA SER A 172 2.05 11.49 2.12
C SER A 172 2.33 10.00 2.22
N THR A 173 1.31 9.19 2.45
CA THR A 173 1.44 7.72 2.51
C THR A 173 0.34 7.03 1.72
N GLY A 174 0.68 5.94 1.05
CA GLY A 174 -0.30 5.14 0.31
C GLY A 174 -0.86 3.99 1.14
N CYS A 175 -2.14 3.68 0.92
CA CYS A 175 -2.80 2.49 1.45
C CYS A 175 -3.63 1.84 0.34
N PRO A 176 -3.43 0.53 0.03
CA PRO A 176 -4.15 -0.14 -1.06
C PRO A 176 -5.66 -0.27 -0.82
N TYR A 177 -6.13 -0.01 0.40
CA TYR A 177 -7.54 -0.07 0.77
C TYR A 177 -8.21 1.30 0.90
N LYS A 178 -7.43 2.38 1.04
CA LYS A 178 -7.98 3.69 1.42
C LYS A 178 -7.60 4.81 0.48
N GLY A 179 -6.53 4.68 -0.30
CA GLY A 179 -6.02 5.75 -1.15
C GLY A 179 -4.74 6.36 -0.58
N THR A 180 -4.51 7.62 -0.90
CA THR A 180 -3.34 8.39 -0.46
C THR A 180 -3.71 9.31 0.69
N ALA A 181 -2.99 9.20 1.80
CA ALA A 181 -3.21 10.02 2.99
C ALA A 181 -2.38 11.31 2.93
N ALA A 182 -3.00 12.43 3.30
CA ALA A 182 -2.31 13.69 3.59
C ALA A 182 -2.24 13.89 5.11
N TYR A 183 -1.19 14.57 5.59
CA TYR A 183 -0.90 14.70 7.02
C TYR A 183 -0.83 16.14 7.51
N TRP A 184 -1.15 16.33 8.80
CA TRP A 184 -1.02 17.59 9.52
C TRP A 184 -0.35 17.37 10.88
N SER A 185 0.40 18.38 11.33
CA SER A 185 1.03 18.44 12.64
C SER A 185 0.34 19.45 13.54
N TRP A 186 0.41 19.22 14.85
CA TRP A 186 -0.09 20.13 15.87
C TRP A 186 0.76 21.41 15.94
N ARG A 187 0.10 22.59 15.96
CA ARG A 187 0.80 23.89 16.07
C ARG A 187 1.05 24.32 17.51
N GLY A 188 0.22 23.89 18.46
CA GLY A 188 0.14 24.48 19.81
C GLY A 188 1.30 24.16 20.76
N GLY A 189 2.45 23.68 20.27
CA GLY A 189 3.60 23.29 21.08
C GLY A 189 3.36 22.00 21.87
N GLY A 190 4.21 21.73 22.86
CA GLY A 190 4.19 20.48 23.62
C GLY A 190 4.96 19.34 22.94
N ASP A 191 4.84 18.13 23.50
CA ASP A 191 5.53 16.92 23.01
C ASP A 191 4.69 16.14 21.99
N ALA A 192 3.70 16.79 21.37
CA ALA A 192 2.88 16.16 20.33
C ALA A 192 3.74 15.76 19.12
N PRO A 193 3.65 14.51 18.64
CA PRO A 193 4.44 14.07 17.50
C PRO A 193 4.00 14.80 16.22
N ALA A 194 4.93 14.94 15.29
CA ALA A 194 4.61 15.38 13.93
C ALA A 194 3.67 14.39 13.24
N ASN A 195 2.89 14.88 12.26
CA ASN A 195 2.00 14.07 11.41
C ASN A 195 0.93 13.28 12.19
N LEU A 196 0.43 13.85 13.28
CA LEU A 196 -0.54 13.19 14.17
C LEU A 196 -1.92 13.03 13.54
N VAL A 197 -2.31 13.95 12.64
CA VAL A 197 -3.62 13.97 11.98
C VAL A 197 -3.45 13.64 10.51
N TRP A 198 -4.35 12.84 9.96
CA TRP A 198 -4.36 12.54 8.53
C TRP A 198 -5.79 12.55 7.97
N SER A 199 -5.89 12.66 6.66
CA SER A 199 -7.13 12.47 5.90
C SER A 199 -6.82 11.74 4.60
N TYR A 200 -7.84 11.15 3.98
CA TYR A 200 -7.78 10.65 2.61
C TYR A 200 -8.59 11.60 1.73
N PRO A 201 -7.97 12.59 1.05
CA PRO A 201 -8.71 13.58 0.26
C PRO A 201 -9.43 12.97 -0.95
N GLU A 202 -8.85 11.89 -1.48
CA GLU A 202 -9.38 11.11 -2.59
C GLU A 202 -9.40 9.63 -2.17
N PRO A 203 -10.34 9.24 -1.30
CA PRO A 203 -10.40 7.88 -0.81
C PRO A 203 -10.87 6.93 -1.91
N LEU A 204 -10.43 5.67 -1.84
CA LEU A 204 -10.94 4.63 -2.74
C LEU A 204 -12.46 4.44 -2.54
N PRO A 205 -13.19 4.01 -3.59
CA PRO A 205 -14.65 3.93 -3.56
C PRO A 205 -15.22 3.15 -2.36
N ALA A 206 -14.56 2.06 -1.97
CA ALA A 206 -14.99 1.19 -0.86
C ALA A 206 -15.07 1.90 0.49
N VAL A 207 -14.29 2.98 0.69
CA VAL A 207 -14.26 3.78 1.92
C VAL A 207 -14.62 5.23 1.66
N GLY A 208 -15.34 5.53 0.58
CA GLY A 208 -15.65 6.91 0.15
C GLY A 208 -16.27 7.81 1.24
N ALA A 209 -16.94 7.22 2.23
CA ALA A 209 -17.49 7.93 3.38
C ALA A 209 -16.45 8.68 4.23
N VAL A 210 -15.15 8.36 4.16
CA VAL A 210 -14.10 9.04 4.96
C VAL A 210 -13.56 10.33 4.34
N LYS A 211 -14.09 10.76 3.19
CA LYS A 211 -13.56 11.90 2.42
C LYS A 211 -13.69 13.23 3.14
N ASP A 212 -14.83 13.44 3.79
CA ASP A 212 -15.29 14.73 4.30
C ASP A 212 -14.94 14.93 5.78
#